data_AF-A0AAW1UH03-F1
#
_entry.id   AF-A0AAW1UH03-F1
#
_cell.length_a   1.000
_cell.length_b   1.000
_cell.length_c   1.000
_cell.angle_alpha   90.00
_cell.angle_beta   90.00
_cell.angle_gamma   90.00
#
_symmetry.space_group_name_H-M   'P 1'
#
loop_
_entity.id
_entity.type
_entity.pdbx_description
1 polymer ?
#
loop_
_entity_poly.entity_id
_entity_poly.type
_entity_poly.pdbx_seq_one_letter_code
_entity_poly.pdbx_strand_id
1 'polypeptide(L)'
;MEYQNGDSIMNNIVGDNSNSEQFLKISNYENTVKQLDVYYGIVKRQLLRHQCPITGLFPVLSVDAEVGSIRDSVYCAAAVWGLYQAYRRIDDDRGKSYELGQSTVKCMRGILECWIKQSRKIELFKKNQCRTHALHVKFHLTTGNEIPDDESYNHLQIDVVSIYLLFLVQMISSGLQIIYTQDEVTFVQNLVYYVERAYRTPDYGMWERGTKYNDGSPDIHASSIGFAKAALEAINGCIYLVKKGPHGV
;
A
#
# COMPACT_ATOMS: atom_id res chain seq x y z
N MET A 1 -60.02 45.34 8.33
CA MET A 1 -58.85 45.27 7.45
C MET A 1 -57.80 44.47 8.17
N GLU A 2 -57.56 43.27 7.67
CA GLU A 2 -56.63 42.26 8.16
C GLU A 2 -55.19 42.71 8.02
N TYR A 3 -54.34 42.50 9.03
CA TYR A 3 -52.87 42.35 8.89
C TYR A 3 -52.28 41.70 10.16
N GLN A 4 -52.57 40.41 10.38
CA GLN A 4 -51.79 39.56 11.29
C GLN A 4 -51.82 38.13 10.75
N ASN A 5 -50.91 37.78 9.84
CA ASN A 5 -50.64 36.37 9.49
C ASN A 5 -49.31 36.12 8.73
N GLY A 6 -48.36 37.07 8.72
CA GLY A 6 -47.11 36.93 7.95
C GLY A 6 -45.98 36.18 8.66
N ASP A 7 -45.82 36.36 9.98
CA ASP A 7 -44.59 35.95 10.69
C ASP A 7 -44.59 34.49 11.18
N SER A 8 -45.77 33.85 11.27
CA SER A 8 -45.88 32.44 11.66
C SER A 8 -45.50 31.48 10.53
N ILE A 9 -45.67 31.91 9.27
CA ILE A 9 -45.41 31.07 8.09
C ILE A 9 -43.91 31.04 7.74
N MET A 10 -43.19 32.16 7.95
CA MET A 10 -41.73 32.25 7.71
C MET A 10 -40.91 31.40 8.69
N ASN A 11 -41.30 31.34 9.97
CA ASN A 11 -40.57 30.54 10.97
C ASN A 11 -40.75 29.02 10.80
N ASN A 12 -41.89 28.58 10.28
CA ASN A 12 -42.11 27.16 9.96
C ASN A 12 -41.31 26.74 8.71
N ILE A 13 -41.17 27.59 7.70
CA ILE A 13 -40.42 27.26 6.47
C ILE A 13 -38.90 27.13 6.72
N VAL A 14 -38.34 27.96 7.60
CA VAL A 14 -36.90 27.92 7.93
C VAL A 14 -36.55 26.72 8.82
N GLY A 15 -37.41 26.38 9.79
CA GLY A 15 -37.22 25.20 10.65
C GLY A 15 -37.41 23.85 9.93
N ASP A 16 -38.28 23.80 8.93
CA ASP A 16 -38.56 22.58 8.15
C ASP A 16 -37.44 22.27 7.15
N ASN A 17 -36.81 23.30 6.56
CA ASN A 17 -35.61 23.14 5.73
C ASN A 17 -34.39 22.68 6.54
N SER A 18 -34.16 23.19 7.76
CA SER A 18 -33.04 22.73 8.59
C SER A 18 -33.20 21.28 9.04
N ASN A 19 -34.43 20.87 9.37
CA ASN A 19 -34.71 19.48 9.74
C ASN A 19 -34.57 18.55 8.54
N SER A 20 -35.01 18.97 7.35
CA SER A 20 -34.87 18.21 6.11
C SER A 20 -33.40 18.04 5.69
N GLU A 21 -32.59 19.09 5.77
CA GLU A 21 -31.14 19.01 5.51
C GLU A 21 -30.43 18.10 6.51
N GLN A 22 -30.81 18.16 7.79
CA GLN A 22 -30.25 17.29 8.82
C GLN A 22 -30.66 15.83 8.60
N PHE A 23 -31.90 15.58 8.21
CA PHE A 23 -32.38 14.24 7.84
C PHE A 23 -31.66 13.68 6.61
N LEU A 24 -31.43 14.51 5.59
CA LEU A 24 -30.67 14.15 4.40
C LEU A 24 -29.20 13.84 4.73
N LYS A 25 -28.57 14.61 5.61
CA LYS A 25 -27.20 14.34 6.10
C LYS A 25 -27.12 13.02 6.86
N ILE A 26 -28.08 12.75 7.75
CA ILE A 26 -28.15 11.49 8.51
C ILE A 26 -28.40 10.30 7.57
N SER A 27 -29.35 10.41 6.64
CA SER A 27 -29.64 9.37 5.66
C SER A 27 -28.42 9.09 4.75
N ASN A 28 -27.72 10.13 4.29
CA ASN A 28 -26.50 9.98 3.51
C ASN A 28 -25.37 9.34 4.32
N TYR A 29 -25.25 9.67 5.60
CA TYR A 29 -24.29 9.04 6.51
C TYR A 29 -24.59 7.54 6.65
N GLU A 30 -25.83 7.16 6.95
CA GLU A 30 -26.23 5.76 7.07
C GLU A 30 -25.99 4.96 5.78
N ASN A 31 -26.31 5.54 4.63
CA ASN A 31 -26.06 4.92 3.33
C ASN A 31 -24.56 4.73 3.07
N THR A 32 -23.74 5.72 3.42
CA THR A 32 -22.28 5.64 3.33
C THR A 32 -21.75 4.50 4.20
N VAL A 33 -22.17 4.42 5.46
CA VAL A 33 -21.77 3.34 6.39
C VAL A 33 -22.18 1.97 5.86
N LYS A 34 -23.42 1.82 5.36
CA LYS A 34 -23.88 0.56 4.75
C LYS A 34 -23.01 0.14 3.57
N GLN A 35 -22.64 1.09 2.71
CA GLN A 35 -21.80 0.81 1.55
C GLN A 35 -20.37 0.45 1.94
N LEU A 36 -19.78 1.13 2.93
CA LEU A 36 -18.49 0.77 3.48
C LEU A 36 -18.51 -0.64 4.08
N ASP A 37 -19.58 -1.02 4.76
CA ASP A 37 -19.74 -2.35 5.37
C ASP A 37 -19.80 -3.48 4.32
N VAL A 38 -20.36 -3.21 3.15
CA VAL A 38 -20.28 -4.12 2.00
C VAL A 38 -18.83 -4.32 1.57
N TYR A 39 -18.07 -3.23 1.39
CA TYR A 39 -16.65 -3.30 1.03
C TYR A 39 -15.81 -3.97 2.11
N TYR A 40 -16.11 -3.73 3.38
CA TYR A 40 -15.46 -4.39 4.50
C TYR A 40 -15.68 -5.90 4.46
N GLY A 41 -16.91 -6.34 4.23
CA GLY A 41 -17.22 -7.75 4.02
C GLY A 41 -16.44 -8.36 2.85
N ILE A 42 -16.29 -7.63 1.74
CA ILE A 42 -15.50 -8.07 0.58
C ILE A 42 -14.02 -8.19 0.97
N VAL A 43 -13.42 -7.14 1.55
CA VAL A 43 -12.01 -7.13 1.94
C VAL A 43 -11.70 -8.24 2.94
N LYS A 44 -12.56 -8.47 3.94
CA LYS A 44 -12.40 -9.57 4.90
C LYS A 44 -12.40 -10.95 4.22
N ARG A 45 -13.36 -11.18 3.31
CA ARG A 45 -13.56 -12.48 2.66
C ARG A 45 -12.65 -12.76 1.48
N GLN A 46 -12.14 -11.74 0.80
CA GLN A 46 -11.34 -11.91 -0.42
C GLN A 46 -9.86 -11.65 -0.19
N LEU A 47 -9.51 -10.79 0.78
CA LEU A 47 -8.12 -10.42 1.06
C LEU A 47 -7.71 -10.91 2.45
N LEU A 48 -8.24 -10.31 3.52
CA LEU A 48 -7.68 -10.46 4.87
C LEU A 48 -7.66 -11.91 5.38
N ARG A 49 -8.60 -12.75 4.97
CA ARG A 49 -8.59 -14.19 5.31
C ARG A 49 -7.35 -14.94 4.81
N HIS A 50 -6.64 -14.40 3.81
CA HIS A 50 -5.46 -14.99 3.18
C HIS A 50 -4.16 -14.32 3.63
N GLN A 51 -4.24 -13.27 4.45
CA GLN A 51 -3.04 -12.62 4.98
C GLN A 51 -2.34 -13.59 5.95
N CYS A 52 -1.04 -13.80 5.76
CA CYS A 52 -0.25 -14.58 6.70
C CYS A 52 -0.18 -13.85 8.06
N PRO A 53 -0.55 -14.49 9.18
CA PRO A 53 -0.50 -13.84 10.50
C PRO A 53 0.94 -13.59 10.98
N ILE A 54 1.91 -14.37 10.50
CA ILE A 54 3.32 -14.27 10.93
C ILE A 54 4.04 -13.19 10.16
N THR A 55 4.08 -13.28 8.83
CA THR A 55 4.81 -12.32 8.00
C THR A 55 3.95 -11.12 7.61
N GLY A 56 2.63 -11.27 7.49
CA GLY A 56 1.76 -10.24 6.92
C GLY A 56 1.64 -10.29 5.39
N LEU A 57 2.37 -11.17 4.72
CA LEU A 57 2.36 -11.34 3.26
C LEU A 57 1.05 -11.99 2.78
N PHE A 58 0.76 -11.81 1.50
CA PHE A 58 -0.33 -12.45 0.79
C PHE A 58 0.21 -13.44 -0.25
N PRO A 59 -0.49 -14.57 -0.46
CA PRO A 59 -0.15 -15.53 -1.50
C PRO A 59 -0.49 -15.00 -2.89
N VAL A 60 0.14 -15.56 -3.93
CA VAL A 60 -0.18 -15.23 -5.34
C VAL A 60 -1.61 -15.66 -5.69
N LEU A 61 -2.01 -16.85 -5.23
CA LEU A 61 -3.34 -17.41 -5.44
C LEU A 61 -3.95 -17.79 -4.09
N SER A 62 -5.27 -17.73 -3.96
CA SER A 62 -5.98 -18.08 -2.71
C SER A 62 -5.76 -19.51 -2.22
N VAL A 63 -5.27 -20.40 -3.10
CA VAL A 63 -4.94 -21.81 -2.82
C VAL A 63 -3.46 -22.02 -2.48
N ASP A 64 -2.61 -21.02 -2.71
CA ASP A 64 -1.19 -21.10 -2.42
C ASP A 64 -0.97 -20.85 -0.92
N ALA A 65 -0.30 -21.81 -0.28
CA ALA A 65 0.01 -21.78 1.15
C ALA A 65 1.51 -21.61 1.41
N GLU A 66 2.34 -21.65 0.37
CA GLU A 66 3.79 -21.68 0.49
C GLU A 66 4.43 -20.38 0.00
N VAL A 67 3.97 -19.82 -1.12
CA VAL A 67 4.64 -18.66 -1.74
C VAL A 67 3.82 -17.39 -1.52
N GLY A 68 4.44 -16.43 -0.83
CA GLY A 68 4.00 -15.04 -0.78
C GLY A 68 4.66 -14.21 -1.88
N SER A 69 3.91 -13.28 -2.46
CA SER A 69 4.40 -12.35 -3.48
C SER A 69 4.36 -10.92 -2.97
N ILE A 70 5.46 -10.19 -3.12
CA ILE A 70 5.54 -8.80 -2.67
C ILE A 70 4.60 -7.93 -3.50
N ARG A 71 4.52 -8.13 -4.82
CA ARG A 71 3.62 -7.36 -5.68
C ARG A 71 2.17 -7.50 -5.21
N ASP A 72 1.71 -8.74 -5.05
CA ASP A 72 0.33 -9.03 -4.67
C ASP A 72 0.05 -8.54 -3.25
N SER A 73 1.03 -8.67 -2.35
CA SER A 73 0.96 -8.15 -0.99
C SER A 73 0.79 -6.63 -0.94
N VAL A 74 1.54 -5.87 -1.77
CA VAL A 74 1.40 -4.41 -1.87
C VAL A 74 0.02 -4.03 -2.40
N TYR A 75 -0.48 -4.70 -3.45
CA TYR A 75 -1.82 -4.41 -3.97
C TYR A 75 -2.94 -4.75 -2.97
N CYS A 76 -2.82 -5.88 -2.26
CA CYS A 76 -3.74 -6.24 -1.18
C CYS A 76 -3.71 -5.18 -0.06
N ALA A 77 -2.52 -4.77 0.36
CA ALA A 77 -2.35 -3.71 1.37
C ALA A 77 -2.94 -2.38 0.89
N ALA A 78 -2.74 -2.00 -0.38
CA ALA A 78 -3.31 -0.77 -0.96
C ALA A 78 -4.85 -0.80 -0.95
N ALA A 79 -5.46 -1.93 -1.27
CA ALA A 79 -6.92 -2.09 -1.22
C ALA A 79 -7.48 -2.00 0.22
N VAL A 80 -6.82 -2.68 1.17
CA VAL A 80 -7.16 -2.62 2.60
C VAL A 80 -6.99 -1.19 3.13
N TRP A 81 -5.89 -0.53 2.77
CA TRP A 81 -5.59 0.85 3.14
C TRP A 81 -6.59 1.86 2.56
N GLY A 82 -7.03 1.68 1.32
CA GLY A 82 -8.07 2.52 0.72
C GLY A 82 -9.37 2.49 1.53
N LEU A 83 -9.77 1.31 2.01
CA LEU A 83 -10.94 1.17 2.88
C LEU A 83 -10.69 1.75 4.28
N TYR A 84 -9.49 1.57 4.84
CA TYR A 84 -9.06 2.23 6.07
C TYR A 84 -9.22 3.75 5.99
N GLN A 85 -8.75 4.37 4.89
CA GLN A 85 -8.86 5.81 4.68
C GLN A 85 -10.32 6.28 4.61
N ALA A 86 -11.21 5.46 4.04
CA ALA A 86 -12.63 5.75 3.98
C ALA A 86 -13.29 5.66 5.36
N TYR A 87 -13.00 4.60 6.14
CA TYR A 87 -13.50 4.46 7.51
C TYR A 87 -12.98 5.55 8.46
N ARG A 88 -11.77 6.07 8.24
CA ARG A 88 -11.25 7.19 9.04
C ARG A 88 -11.98 8.51 8.87
N ARG A 89 -12.86 8.61 7.87
CA ARG A 89 -13.70 9.80 7.64
C ARG A 89 -15.07 9.69 8.30
N ILE A 90 -15.37 8.60 9.00
CA ILE A 90 -16.60 8.42 9.77
C ILE A 90 -16.31 8.35 11.27
N ASP A 91 -17.22 8.83 12.10
CA ASP A 91 -17.00 8.97 13.55
C ASP A 91 -17.12 7.64 14.32
N ASP A 92 -18.07 6.76 13.94
CA ASP A 92 -18.28 5.44 14.56
C ASP A 92 -18.03 4.31 13.55
N ASP A 93 -16.75 3.95 13.38
CA ASP A 93 -16.35 2.81 12.55
C ASP A 93 -16.31 1.46 13.28
N ARG A 94 -16.65 1.44 14.58
CA ARG A 94 -16.63 0.25 15.45
C ARG A 94 -15.29 -0.51 15.44
N GLY A 95 -14.18 0.20 15.33
CA GLY A 95 -12.82 -0.36 15.33
C GLY A 95 -12.36 -0.90 13.97
N LYS A 96 -13.17 -0.77 12.91
CA LYS A 96 -12.84 -1.30 11.58
C LYS A 96 -11.64 -0.60 10.97
N SER A 97 -11.51 0.73 11.13
CA SER A 97 -10.30 1.41 10.64
C SER A 97 -9.05 0.92 11.35
N TYR A 98 -9.12 0.71 12.67
CA TYR A 98 -7.98 0.19 13.42
C TYR A 98 -7.54 -1.18 12.90
N GLU A 99 -8.48 -2.12 12.71
CA GLU A 99 -8.18 -3.44 12.16
C GLU A 99 -7.52 -3.36 10.78
N LEU A 100 -8.13 -2.59 9.86
CA LEU A 100 -7.63 -2.43 8.48
C LEU A 100 -6.24 -1.76 8.47
N GLY A 101 -6.04 -0.76 9.31
CA GLY A 101 -4.76 -0.06 9.47
C GLY A 101 -3.67 -0.99 9.98
N GLN A 102 -3.94 -1.78 11.03
CA GLN A 102 -2.98 -2.75 11.58
C GLN A 102 -2.65 -3.86 10.58
N SER A 103 -3.64 -4.37 9.84
CA SER A 103 -3.40 -5.34 8.77
C SER A 103 -2.49 -4.77 7.67
N THR A 104 -2.73 -3.52 7.26
CA THR A 104 -1.90 -2.80 6.28
C THR A 104 -0.46 -2.66 6.78
N VAL A 105 -0.28 -2.18 8.03
CA VAL A 105 1.03 -2.03 8.67
C VAL A 105 1.75 -3.37 8.74
N LYS A 106 1.06 -4.43 9.16
CA LYS A 106 1.63 -5.79 9.25
C LYS A 106 2.14 -6.28 7.90
N CYS A 107 1.38 -6.05 6.82
CA CYS A 107 1.81 -6.41 5.46
C CYS A 107 3.07 -5.65 5.05
N MET A 108 3.03 -4.31 5.12
CA MET A 108 4.13 -3.46 4.64
C MET A 108 5.42 -3.64 5.44
N ARG A 109 5.30 -3.93 6.75
CA ARG A 109 6.43 -4.30 7.61
C ARG A 109 6.96 -5.69 7.30
N GLY A 110 6.08 -6.66 7.04
CA GLY A 110 6.45 -7.99 6.58
C GLY A 110 7.34 -7.98 5.33
N ILE A 111 6.95 -7.18 4.34
CA ILE A 111 7.74 -6.95 3.12
C ILE A 111 9.12 -6.37 3.47
N LEU A 112 9.16 -5.35 4.33
CA LEU A 112 10.41 -4.72 4.76
C LEU A 112 11.35 -5.71 5.45
N GLU A 113 10.82 -6.53 6.37
CA GLU A 113 11.58 -7.56 7.08
C GLU A 113 12.15 -8.61 6.11
N CYS A 114 11.38 -9.01 5.10
CA CYS A 114 11.87 -9.94 4.06
C CYS A 114 13.02 -9.34 3.24
N TRP A 115 12.95 -8.05 2.90
CA TRP A 115 14.00 -7.39 2.14
C TRP A 115 15.23 -7.00 2.98
N ILE A 116 15.06 -6.68 4.27
CA ILE A 116 16.20 -6.39 5.16
C ILE A 116 17.12 -7.61 5.27
N LYS A 117 16.57 -8.83 5.29
CA LYS A 117 17.35 -10.09 5.22
C LYS A 117 18.21 -10.18 3.96
N GLN A 118 17.83 -9.49 2.88
CA GLN A 118 18.54 -9.40 1.61
C GLN A 118 19.42 -8.15 1.45
N SER A 119 19.68 -7.40 2.53
CA SER A 119 20.51 -6.18 2.48
C SER A 119 21.84 -6.34 1.74
N ARG A 120 22.50 -7.51 1.88
CA ARG A 120 23.74 -7.84 1.14
C ARG A 120 23.56 -7.75 -0.39
N LYS A 121 22.43 -8.21 -0.92
CA LYS A 121 22.13 -8.17 -2.36
C LYS A 121 22.03 -6.73 -2.86
N ILE A 122 21.36 -5.86 -2.13
CA ILE A 122 21.24 -4.44 -2.49
C ILE A 122 22.62 -3.77 -2.57
N GLU A 123 23.50 -4.00 -1.59
CA GLU A 123 24.85 -3.42 -1.61
C GLU A 123 25.68 -3.87 -2.84
N LEU A 124 25.50 -5.12 -3.27
CA LEU A 124 26.10 -5.62 -4.52
C LEU A 124 25.44 -5.01 -5.76
N PHE A 125 24.12 -4.85 -5.74
CA PHE A 125 23.35 -4.22 -6.82
C PHE A 125 23.79 -2.78 -7.06
N LYS A 126 24.23 -2.06 -6.01
CA LYS A 126 24.76 -0.70 -6.19
C LYS A 126 25.98 -0.64 -7.09
N LYS A 127 26.83 -1.66 -7.03
CA LYS A 127 28.05 -1.79 -7.81
C LYS A 127 27.78 -2.36 -9.19
N ASN A 128 26.90 -3.35 -9.28
CA ASN A 128 26.55 -4.02 -10.52
C ASN A 128 25.06 -4.38 -10.55
N GLN A 129 24.30 -3.67 -11.40
CA GLN A 129 22.87 -3.87 -11.58
C GLN A 129 22.60 -5.09 -12.47
N CYS A 130 22.56 -6.27 -11.86
CA CYS A 130 22.28 -7.53 -12.56
C CYS A 130 21.31 -8.41 -11.76
N ARG A 131 20.73 -9.42 -12.44
CA ARG A 131 19.77 -10.34 -11.87
C ARG A 131 20.27 -11.03 -10.59
N THR A 132 21.54 -11.45 -10.54
CA THR A 132 22.11 -12.18 -9.40
C THR A 132 22.23 -11.33 -8.13
N HIS A 133 22.19 -10.00 -8.25
CA HIS A 133 22.20 -9.09 -7.11
C HIS A 133 20.83 -8.45 -6.87
N ALA A 134 19.81 -8.82 -7.64
CA ALA A 134 18.48 -8.25 -7.52
C ALA A 134 17.77 -8.75 -6.26
N LEU A 135 16.89 -7.91 -5.71
CA LEU A 135 16.00 -8.33 -4.65
C LEU A 135 15.00 -9.38 -5.14
N HIS A 136 14.77 -10.39 -4.32
CA HIS A 136 13.66 -11.32 -4.51
C HIS A 136 12.34 -10.63 -4.23
N VAL A 137 11.32 -11.02 -5.00
CA VAL A 137 9.95 -10.50 -4.88
C VAL A 137 8.94 -11.60 -4.52
N LYS A 138 9.44 -12.83 -4.31
CA LYS A 138 8.69 -13.98 -3.81
C LYS A 138 9.42 -14.54 -2.60
N PHE A 139 8.65 -15.01 -1.63
CA PHE A 139 9.16 -15.50 -0.34
C PHE A 139 8.28 -16.60 0.17
N HIS A 140 8.82 -17.40 1.08
CA HIS A 140 8.03 -18.37 1.80
C HIS A 140 7.03 -17.61 2.68
N LEU A 141 5.74 -17.85 2.47
CA LEU A 141 4.62 -17.10 3.03
C LEU A 141 4.72 -17.00 4.56
N THR A 142 5.05 -18.10 5.23
CA THR A 142 5.12 -18.20 6.70
C THR A 142 6.47 -17.80 7.31
N THR A 143 7.60 -18.13 6.67
CA THR A 143 8.95 -17.91 7.26
C THR A 143 9.60 -16.61 6.77
N GLY A 144 9.16 -16.08 5.64
CA GLY A 144 9.79 -14.94 4.96
C GLY A 144 11.20 -15.26 4.48
N ASN A 145 11.49 -16.53 4.17
CA ASN A 145 12.75 -16.96 3.56
C ASN A 145 12.66 -16.82 2.04
N GLU A 146 13.82 -16.64 1.39
CA GLU A 146 13.94 -16.54 -0.07
C GLU A 146 13.50 -17.86 -0.73
N ILE A 147 12.45 -17.80 -1.56
CA ILE A 147 12.06 -18.84 -2.52
C ILE A 147 11.43 -18.13 -3.73
N PRO A 148 11.69 -18.54 -4.99
CA PRO A 148 12.62 -19.59 -5.46
C PRO A 148 14.10 -19.16 -5.42
N ASP A 149 15.02 -20.05 -5.79
CA ASP A 149 16.45 -19.72 -5.90
C ASP A 149 16.76 -18.70 -7.02
N ASP A 150 17.97 -18.13 -7.01
CA ASP A 150 18.39 -17.08 -7.97
C ASP A 150 18.31 -17.52 -9.44
N GLU A 151 18.50 -18.82 -9.74
CA GLU A 151 18.58 -19.36 -11.10
C GLU A 151 17.21 -19.72 -11.68
N SER A 152 16.27 -20.17 -10.85
CA SER A 152 14.96 -20.65 -11.25
C SER A 152 13.93 -19.53 -11.45
N TYR A 153 14.21 -18.31 -10.98
CA TYR A 153 13.24 -17.23 -11.02
C TYR A 153 13.77 -15.85 -11.44
N ASN A 154 12.94 -15.11 -12.15
CA ASN A 154 13.25 -13.81 -12.73
C ASN A 154 12.99 -12.68 -11.71
N HIS A 155 13.85 -12.60 -10.70
CA HIS A 155 13.68 -11.73 -9.52
C HIS A 155 13.80 -10.23 -9.80
N LEU A 156 14.59 -9.84 -10.82
CA LEU A 156 14.86 -8.44 -11.11
C LEU A 156 13.59 -7.76 -11.66
N GLN A 157 12.80 -7.18 -10.76
CA GLN A 157 11.52 -6.54 -11.05
C GLN A 157 11.50 -5.17 -10.35
N ILE A 158 11.86 -4.14 -11.10
CA ILE A 158 12.03 -2.77 -10.58
C ILE A 158 10.66 -2.15 -10.26
N ASP A 159 9.62 -2.53 -11.00
CA ASP A 159 8.24 -2.13 -10.72
C ASP A 159 7.81 -2.49 -9.30
N VAL A 160 8.14 -3.69 -8.81
CA VAL A 160 7.71 -4.17 -7.48
C VAL A 160 8.31 -3.34 -6.34
N VAL A 161 9.61 -3.04 -6.44
CA VAL A 161 10.28 -2.18 -5.44
C VAL A 161 9.71 -0.75 -5.50
N SER A 162 9.42 -0.27 -6.71
CA SER A 162 8.88 1.07 -6.93
C SER A 162 7.45 1.22 -6.37
N ILE A 163 6.54 0.27 -6.63
CA ILE A 163 5.18 0.32 -6.06
C ILE A 163 5.20 0.24 -4.54
N TYR A 164 6.11 -0.55 -3.96
CA TYR A 164 6.27 -0.60 -2.52
C TYR A 164 6.64 0.78 -1.95
N LEU A 165 7.65 1.43 -2.53
CA LEU A 165 8.08 2.77 -2.10
C LEU A 165 6.95 3.81 -2.23
N LEU A 166 6.22 3.79 -3.34
CA LEU A 166 5.09 4.69 -3.58
C LEU A 166 4.01 4.53 -2.50
N PHE A 167 3.55 3.30 -2.25
CA PHE A 167 2.52 3.04 -1.25
C PHE A 167 3.03 3.22 0.18
N LEU A 168 4.27 2.86 0.47
CA LEU A 168 4.91 3.10 1.77
C LEU A 168 4.81 4.59 2.15
N VAL A 169 5.21 5.47 1.23
CA VAL A 169 5.16 6.92 1.42
C VAL A 169 3.73 7.41 1.64
N GLN A 170 2.78 6.96 0.81
CA GLN A 170 1.38 7.38 0.93
C GLN A 170 0.74 6.90 2.24
N MET A 171 1.01 5.67 2.65
CA MET A 171 0.50 5.08 3.89
C MET A 171 1.08 5.79 5.11
N ILE A 172 2.39 6.09 5.13
CA ILE A 172 3.01 6.87 6.22
C ILE A 172 2.44 8.28 6.26
N SER A 173 2.30 8.94 5.11
CA SER A 173 1.72 10.28 5.00
C SER A 173 0.26 10.32 5.48
N SER A 174 -0.46 9.19 5.36
CA SER A 174 -1.80 9.08 5.91
C SER A 174 -1.83 8.95 7.45
N GLY A 175 -0.70 8.66 8.09
CA GLY A 175 -0.59 8.50 9.55
C GLY A 175 -0.40 7.06 10.02
N LEU A 176 -0.19 6.10 9.11
CA LEU A 176 0.20 4.74 9.50
C LEU A 176 1.69 4.71 9.88
N GLN A 177 2.00 4.13 11.04
CA GLN A 177 3.38 3.93 11.46
C GLN A 177 3.89 2.61 10.88
N ILE A 178 4.72 2.69 9.84
CA ILE A 178 5.29 1.50 9.18
C ILE A 178 6.79 1.37 9.45
N ILE A 179 7.53 2.48 9.55
CA ILE A 179 8.98 2.51 9.80
C ILE A 179 9.24 2.94 11.25
N TYR A 180 10.04 2.17 11.98
CA TYR A 180 10.26 2.31 13.42
C TYR A 180 11.71 2.63 13.79
N THR A 181 12.70 2.10 13.06
CA THR A 181 14.11 2.20 13.45
C THR A 181 14.93 2.95 12.42
N GLN A 182 16.05 3.54 12.84
CA GLN A 182 16.98 4.24 11.94
C GLN A 182 17.60 3.30 10.88
N ASP A 183 17.74 2.02 11.20
CA ASP A 183 18.20 1.00 10.25
C ASP A 183 17.17 0.76 9.15
N GLU A 184 15.88 0.70 9.50
CA GLU A 184 14.78 0.62 8.51
C GLU A 184 14.76 1.87 7.61
N VAL A 185 15.00 3.07 8.15
CA VAL A 185 15.14 4.31 7.34
C VAL A 185 16.27 4.18 6.33
N THR A 186 17.43 3.70 6.80
CA THR A 186 18.62 3.52 5.96
C THR A 186 18.38 2.49 4.87
N PHE A 187 17.64 1.42 5.20
CA PHE A 187 17.25 0.41 4.24
C PHE A 187 16.30 0.96 3.16
N VAL A 188 15.30 1.75 3.54
CA VAL A 188 14.40 2.41 2.57
C VAL A 188 15.20 3.35 1.65
N GLN A 189 16.20 4.07 2.18
CA GLN A 189 17.09 4.89 1.36
C GLN A 189 17.90 4.05 0.35
N ASN A 190 18.30 2.84 0.73
CA ASN A 190 18.94 1.91 -0.20
C ASN A 190 17.97 1.43 -1.30
N LEU A 191 16.67 1.26 -1.00
CA LEU A 191 15.65 0.97 -2.01
C LEU A 191 15.44 2.14 -2.98
N VAL A 192 15.53 3.39 -2.50
CA VAL A 192 15.50 4.57 -3.39
C VAL A 192 16.66 4.52 -4.39
N TYR A 193 17.87 4.20 -3.92
CA TYR A 193 19.02 3.99 -4.79
C TYR A 193 18.83 2.79 -5.73
N TYR A 194 18.12 1.76 -5.30
CA TYR A 194 17.83 0.60 -6.14
C TYR A 194 17.00 0.98 -7.38
N VAL A 195 16.05 1.92 -7.24
CA VAL A 195 15.13 2.32 -8.32
C VAL A 195 15.55 3.58 -9.10
N GLU A 196 16.51 4.40 -8.62
CA GLU A 196 16.91 5.67 -9.28
C GLU A 196 17.35 5.51 -10.75
N ARG A 197 17.87 4.34 -11.11
CA ARG A 197 18.40 4.03 -12.45
C ARG A 197 17.44 3.21 -13.30
N ALA A 198 16.15 3.13 -12.93
CA ALA A 198 15.15 2.35 -13.66
C ALA A 198 15.10 2.66 -15.17
N TYR A 199 15.38 3.90 -15.59
CA TYR A 199 15.40 4.31 -16.99
C TYR A 199 16.48 3.64 -17.85
N ARG A 200 17.47 2.98 -17.23
CA ARG A 200 18.60 2.31 -17.91
C ARG A 200 18.92 0.93 -17.35
N THR A 201 18.08 0.40 -16.46
CA THR A 201 18.25 -0.93 -15.87
C THR A 201 17.19 -1.84 -16.46
N PRO A 202 17.53 -2.71 -17.43
CA PRO A 202 16.60 -3.70 -17.94
C PRO A 202 16.16 -4.64 -16.83
N ASP A 203 14.87 -4.94 -16.77
CA ASP A 203 14.25 -5.81 -15.78
C ASP A 203 13.28 -6.80 -16.44
N TYR A 204 12.63 -7.65 -15.64
CA TYR A 204 11.68 -8.65 -16.14
C TYR A 204 10.23 -8.14 -16.20
N GLY A 205 10.01 -6.92 -15.67
CA GLY A 205 8.75 -6.22 -15.69
C GLY A 205 7.63 -6.94 -14.92
N MET A 206 6.43 -6.38 -15.06
CA MET A 206 5.23 -6.83 -14.34
C MET A 206 4.87 -8.30 -14.63
N TRP A 207 5.18 -8.79 -15.81
CA TRP A 207 4.80 -10.13 -16.25
C TRP A 207 5.88 -11.18 -16.02
N GLU A 208 7.00 -10.81 -15.41
CA GLU A 208 8.09 -11.73 -15.03
C GLU A 208 8.79 -12.40 -16.24
N ARG A 209 8.62 -11.80 -17.43
CA ARG A 209 9.02 -12.38 -18.73
C ARG A 209 10.17 -11.63 -19.42
N GLY A 210 10.44 -10.39 -19.03
CA GLY A 210 11.40 -9.55 -19.74
C GLY A 210 10.86 -9.14 -21.11
N THR A 211 11.64 -9.35 -22.17
CA THR A 211 11.25 -8.93 -23.53
C THR A 211 9.88 -9.48 -23.95
N LYS A 212 9.22 -8.77 -24.89
CA LYS A 212 7.96 -9.21 -25.50
C LYS A 212 8.08 -10.59 -26.20
N TYR A 213 9.29 -10.99 -26.59
CA TYR A 213 9.56 -12.27 -27.22
C TYR A 213 9.62 -13.44 -26.22
N ASN A 214 9.66 -13.14 -24.91
CA ASN A 214 9.72 -14.13 -23.82
C ASN A 214 10.93 -15.07 -23.94
N ASP A 215 12.07 -14.54 -24.40
CA ASP A 215 13.33 -15.27 -24.53
C ASP A 215 14.14 -15.32 -23.22
N GLY A 216 13.58 -14.77 -22.13
CA GLY A 216 14.23 -14.71 -20.82
C GLY A 216 15.28 -13.60 -20.68
N SER A 217 15.42 -12.73 -21.68
CA SER A 217 16.25 -11.53 -21.58
C SER A 217 15.47 -10.35 -20.96
N PRO A 218 16.10 -9.56 -20.07
CA PRO A 218 15.46 -8.40 -19.47
C PRO A 218 15.36 -7.24 -20.47
N ASP A 219 14.35 -6.39 -20.30
CA ASP A 219 14.09 -5.24 -21.17
C ASP A 219 13.74 -3.99 -20.35
N ILE A 220 13.72 -2.82 -20.99
CA ILE A 220 13.29 -1.57 -20.36
C ILE A 220 11.77 -1.49 -20.39
N HIS A 221 11.14 -1.73 -19.24
CA HIS A 221 9.69 -1.71 -19.12
C HIS A 221 9.14 -0.32 -18.77
N ALA A 222 8.19 0.18 -19.58
CA ALA A 222 7.52 1.45 -19.33
C ALA A 222 6.81 1.50 -17.97
N SER A 223 6.25 0.37 -17.51
CA SER A 223 5.65 0.26 -16.17
C SER A 223 6.68 0.46 -15.06
N SER A 224 7.85 -0.16 -15.19
CA SER A 224 8.94 -0.05 -14.21
C SER A 224 9.44 1.39 -14.13
N ILE A 225 9.63 2.06 -15.28
CA ILE A 225 10.01 3.48 -15.33
C ILE A 225 8.92 4.37 -14.70
N GLY A 226 7.65 4.15 -15.07
CA GLY A 226 6.53 4.95 -14.59
C GLY A 226 6.36 4.87 -13.07
N PHE A 227 6.42 3.65 -12.51
CA PHE A 227 6.36 3.46 -11.07
C PHE A 227 7.59 4.01 -10.36
N ALA A 228 8.79 3.81 -10.91
CA ALA A 228 10.01 4.37 -10.32
C ALA A 228 9.92 5.90 -10.26
N LYS A 229 9.48 6.55 -11.33
CA LYS A 229 9.25 8.00 -11.35
C LYS A 229 8.26 8.42 -10.26
N ALA A 230 7.08 7.80 -10.21
CA ALA A 230 6.05 8.13 -9.22
C ALA A 230 6.55 7.94 -7.79
N ALA A 231 7.29 6.85 -7.53
CA ALA A 231 7.87 6.57 -6.21
C ALA A 231 8.93 7.62 -5.82
N LEU A 232 9.81 7.99 -6.75
CA LEU A 232 10.86 9.00 -6.54
C LEU A 232 10.25 10.38 -6.32
N GLU A 233 9.19 10.74 -7.04
CA GLU A 233 8.44 11.98 -6.81
C GLU A 233 7.75 11.99 -5.45
N ALA A 234 7.12 10.87 -5.04
CA ALA A 234 6.46 10.76 -3.75
C ALA A 234 7.45 10.85 -2.58
N ILE A 235 8.60 10.17 -2.67
CA ILE A 235 9.58 10.14 -1.57
C ILE A 235 10.37 11.45 -1.46
N ASN A 236 10.43 12.24 -2.54
CA ASN A 236 11.07 13.55 -2.56
C ASN A 236 10.31 14.51 -1.61
N GLY A 237 10.87 14.72 -0.42
CA GLY A 237 10.26 15.51 0.67
C GLY A 237 9.80 14.69 1.87
N CYS A 238 9.58 13.37 1.71
CA CYS A 238 9.13 12.49 2.79
C CYS A 238 10.26 11.98 3.71
N ILE A 239 11.52 11.96 3.22
CA ILE A 239 12.68 11.50 4.02
C ILE A 239 12.85 12.33 5.32
N TYR A 240 12.42 13.59 5.32
CA TYR A 240 12.44 14.42 6.53
C TYR A 240 11.38 14.02 7.58
N LEU A 241 10.23 13.47 7.16
CA LEU A 241 9.20 12.96 8.07
C LEU A 241 9.69 11.71 8.79
N VAL A 242 10.46 10.86 8.09
CA VAL A 242 11.05 9.64 8.65
C VAL A 242 12.19 9.97 9.65
N LYS A 243 12.91 11.08 9.47
CA LYS A 243 13.92 11.56 10.44
C LYS A 243 13.32 12.17 11.71
N LYS A 244 12.10 12.70 11.66
CA LYS A 244 11.36 13.18 12.84
C LYS A 244 10.57 12.00 13.44
N GLY A 245 11.25 11.14 14.20
CA GLY A 245 10.58 10.11 15.00
C GLY A 245 9.54 10.70 15.97
N PRO A 246 8.78 9.85 16.69
CA PRO A 246 7.63 10.23 17.52
C PRO A 246 7.93 11.15 18.72
N HIS A 247 9.16 11.66 18.87
CA HIS A 247 9.58 12.62 19.90
C HIS A 247 9.87 14.02 19.34
N GLY A 248 9.36 14.34 18.15
CA GLY A 248 9.60 15.60 17.45
C GLY A 248 8.45 16.61 17.49
N VAL A 249 7.60 16.59 18.53
CA VAL A 249 6.66 17.65 18.90
C VAL A 249 6.76 17.91 20.39
#